data_AF-R6LYB5-F1
#
_entry.id   AF-R6LYB5-F1
#
_cell.length_a   1.000
_cell.length_b   1.000
_cell.length_c   1.000
_cell.angle_alpha   90.00
_cell.angle_beta   90.00
_cell.angle_gamma   90.00
#
_symmetry.space_group_name_H-M   'P 1'
#
loop_
_entity.id
_entity.type
_entity.pdbx_description
1 polymer ?
#
loop_
_entity_poly.entity_id
_entity_poly.type
_entity_poly.pdbx_seq_one_letter_code
_entity_poly.pdbx_strand_id
1 'polypeptide(L)'
;MRKRILAIALATTMAFSTAVVAVPSYKNAAVAQAAEEETGAQTFDTFWSGHCLGDEITETEKTVNFKAITDNDPTATGNYNTPVFVIYYGDENKVNGEGYDEVAVIRSDLWSWSAGGDITNPEGYAGTNELTFATENAPADDNAWAAWLAANKKGVDVSYTTSVKDGVVTIKVTNNGITSTTTFKFDETKGKKLYLSVSGEKCTIAKYPKALITTPCDDPFEKSNDNTNTTTKKKSMSVKKVTAKAGTKVVKGTVSVAKAKVKVTVGKAKAKTAKVSGKNFTLKVSSALKKNTKITVKVTKSGYKTVTKTVKVK
;
A
#
# COMPACT_ATOMS: atom_id res chain seq x y z
N MET A 1 -9.46 90.99 -17.58
CA MET A 1 -9.06 90.29 -18.81
C MET A 1 -8.71 88.85 -18.49
N ARG A 2 -9.40 87.89 -19.13
CA ARG A 2 -9.23 86.44 -19.02
C ARG A 2 -7.97 85.99 -19.76
N LYS A 3 -7.27 84.96 -19.23
CA LYS A 3 -6.54 83.90 -19.97
C LYS A 3 -6.11 82.84 -18.95
N ARG A 4 -7.00 81.87 -18.67
CA ARG A 4 -6.95 80.47 -19.16
C ARG A 4 -5.60 79.80 -18.87
N ILE A 5 -5.56 79.08 -17.75
CA ILE A 5 -4.53 78.09 -17.41
C ILE A 5 -4.72 76.92 -18.38
N LEU A 6 -3.71 76.67 -19.21
CA LEU A 6 -3.67 75.56 -20.14
C LEU A 6 -3.01 74.37 -19.44
N ALA A 7 -3.76 73.27 -19.33
CA ALA A 7 -3.25 71.98 -18.92
C ALA A 7 -2.26 71.45 -19.97
N ILE A 8 -1.08 71.01 -19.53
CA ILE A 8 -0.19 70.17 -20.32
C ILE A 8 -0.04 68.87 -19.53
N ALA A 9 -0.74 67.84 -20.00
CA ALA A 9 -0.56 66.47 -19.57
C ALA A 9 0.80 65.97 -20.09
N LEU A 10 1.77 65.80 -19.19
CA LEU A 10 3.01 65.11 -19.49
C LEU A 10 2.78 63.61 -19.21
N ALA A 11 2.38 62.88 -20.23
CA ALA A 11 2.32 61.42 -20.20
C ALA A 11 3.75 60.87 -20.24
N THR A 12 4.37 60.67 -19.07
CA THR A 12 5.56 59.83 -18.95
C THR A 12 5.15 58.36 -19.03
N THR A 13 5.24 57.80 -20.23
CA THR A 13 5.34 56.36 -20.45
C THR A 13 6.60 55.84 -19.74
N MET A 14 6.46 55.32 -18.52
CA MET A 14 7.47 54.41 -17.97
C MET A 14 7.32 53.08 -18.68
N ALA A 15 8.27 52.80 -19.56
CA ALA A 15 8.49 51.46 -20.09
C ALA A 15 8.85 50.54 -18.91
N PHE A 16 7.94 49.65 -18.52
CA PHE A 16 8.30 48.47 -17.76
C PHE A 16 9.17 47.60 -18.66
N SER A 17 10.48 47.78 -18.55
CA SER A 17 11.46 46.77 -18.95
C SER A 17 11.15 45.52 -18.12
N THR A 18 10.40 44.58 -18.70
CA THR A 18 10.30 43.22 -18.21
C THR A 18 11.68 42.57 -18.32
N ALA A 19 12.44 42.64 -17.23
CA ALA A 19 13.51 41.67 -17.03
C ALA A 19 12.82 40.31 -16.85
N VAL A 20 12.70 39.58 -17.96
CA VAL A 20 12.35 38.16 -17.94
C VAL A 20 13.48 37.46 -17.21
N VAL A 21 13.34 37.29 -15.89
CA VAL A 21 14.11 36.28 -15.17
C VAL A 21 13.68 34.96 -15.79
N ALA A 22 14.60 34.34 -16.52
CA ALA A 22 14.39 33.05 -17.13
C ALA A 22 14.16 32.02 -16.02
N VAL A 23 12.89 31.77 -15.71
CA VAL A 23 12.47 30.56 -14.99
C VAL A 23 12.78 29.39 -15.92
N PRO A 24 13.57 28.38 -15.50
CA PRO A 24 13.77 27.19 -16.31
C PRO A 24 12.40 26.55 -16.56
N SER A 25 11.93 26.61 -17.80
CA SER A 25 10.71 25.93 -18.21
C SER A 25 10.95 24.42 -18.12
N TYR A 26 10.48 23.79 -17.05
CA TYR A 26 10.26 22.34 -17.06
C TYR A 26 8.93 22.11 -17.76
N LYS A 27 9.01 21.76 -19.04
CA LYS A 27 7.91 21.18 -19.79
C LYS A 27 7.42 19.96 -19.04
N ASN A 28 6.23 20.02 -18.42
CA ASN A 28 5.50 18.81 -18.11
C ASN A 28 4.31 18.69 -19.04
N ALA A 29 4.48 17.71 -19.92
CA ALA A 29 3.51 17.24 -20.88
C ALA A 29 2.22 16.80 -20.19
N ALA A 30 1.16 16.83 -20.99
CA ALA A 30 -0.14 16.25 -20.72
C ALA A 30 -0.06 14.95 -19.91
N VAL A 31 -1.01 14.83 -18.98
CA VAL A 31 -1.39 13.67 -18.17
C VAL A 31 -1.09 12.35 -18.90
N ALA A 32 0.12 11.85 -18.69
CA ALA A 32 0.48 10.49 -18.98
C ALA A 32 0.05 9.67 -17.77
N GLN A 33 -0.83 8.72 -18.03
CA GLN A 33 -1.18 7.59 -17.18
C GLN A 33 0.06 7.16 -16.38
N ALA A 34 0.00 7.33 -15.05
CA ALA A 34 1.11 7.11 -14.14
C ALA A 34 1.79 5.77 -14.46
N ALA A 35 3.12 5.79 -14.62
CA ALA A 35 3.91 4.58 -14.45
C ALA A 35 3.45 3.94 -13.13
N GLU A 36 3.24 2.62 -13.11
CA GLU A 36 3.01 1.91 -11.84
C GLU A 36 4.20 2.22 -10.93
N GLU A 37 4.04 3.19 -10.02
CA GLU A 37 5.04 3.45 -9.00
C GLU A 37 5.25 2.15 -8.25
N GLU A 38 6.51 1.75 -8.07
CA GLU A 38 6.77 0.63 -7.19
C GLU A 38 6.20 0.98 -5.82
N THR A 39 5.32 0.12 -5.33
CA THR A 39 4.72 0.29 -4.02
C THR A 39 5.34 -0.66 -3.01
N GLY A 40 5.22 -0.31 -1.73
CA GLY A 40 5.66 -1.15 -0.63
C GLY A 40 4.68 -1.13 0.53
N ALA A 41 4.98 -1.98 1.51
CA ALA A 41 4.24 -2.11 2.74
C ALA A 41 5.19 -2.03 3.94
N GLN A 42 4.68 -1.53 5.07
CA GLN A 42 5.42 -1.43 6.32
C GLN A 42 4.46 -1.56 7.51
N THR A 43 4.90 -2.26 8.54
CA THR A 43 4.13 -2.49 9.78
C THR A 43 4.68 -1.61 10.90
N PHE A 44 3.78 -1.11 11.74
CA PHE A 44 4.07 -0.31 12.92
C PHE A 44 3.48 -1.01 14.14
N ASP A 45 4.31 -1.71 14.92
CA ASP A 45 3.84 -2.55 16.03
C ASP A 45 3.45 -1.72 17.26
N THR A 46 4.32 -0.78 17.65
CA THR A 46 4.14 0.08 18.82
C THR A 46 4.17 1.54 18.39
N PHE A 47 3.44 2.39 19.10
CA PHE A 47 3.46 3.83 18.86
C PHE A 47 4.90 4.36 18.86
N TRP A 48 5.25 5.15 17.84
CA TRP A 48 6.58 5.77 17.67
C TRP A 48 7.76 4.81 17.45
N SER A 49 7.52 3.51 17.25
CA SER A 49 8.62 2.54 17.04
C SER A 49 9.14 2.49 15.60
N GLY A 50 8.44 3.10 14.65
CA GLY A 50 8.80 3.09 13.24
C GLY A 50 8.20 4.25 12.46
N HIS A 51 8.96 4.76 11.49
CA HIS A 51 8.58 5.85 10.61
C HIS A 51 9.02 5.53 9.19
N CYS A 52 8.18 5.86 8.21
CA CYS A 52 8.61 5.99 6.82
C CYS A 52 9.56 7.19 6.68
N LEU A 53 10.28 7.27 5.56
CA LEU A 53 10.96 8.50 5.20
C LEU A 53 9.95 9.62 4.99
N GLY A 54 10.39 10.85 5.21
CA GLY A 54 9.63 12.06 4.94
C GLY A 54 9.38 12.23 3.45
N ASP A 55 8.13 12.44 3.10
CA ASP A 55 7.73 12.93 1.79
C ASP A 55 7.81 14.46 1.79
N GLU A 56 8.56 15.05 0.85
CA GLU A 56 8.80 16.51 0.82
C GLU A 56 7.50 17.26 0.48
N ILE A 57 7.15 18.25 1.29
CA ILE A 57 6.03 19.15 1.07
C ILE A 57 6.54 20.36 0.28
N THR A 58 5.93 20.62 -0.87
CA THR A 58 6.33 21.68 -1.80
C THR A 58 5.13 22.53 -2.19
N GLU A 59 5.35 23.54 -3.04
CA GLU A 59 4.26 24.33 -3.60
C GLU A 59 3.31 23.53 -4.49
N THR A 60 3.81 22.47 -5.13
CA THR A 60 2.98 21.61 -5.97
C THR A 60 2.10 20.74 -5.09
N GLU A 61 0.79 20.87 -5.27
CA GLU A 61 -0.17 19.99 -4.61
C GLU A 61 0.07 18.54 -5.02
N LYS A 62 0.23 17.69 -4.02
CA LYS A 62 0.49 16.27 -4.19
C LYS A 62 -0.49 15.50 -3.34
N THR A 63 -1.08 14.46 -3.91
CA THR A 63 -1.93 13.51 -3.19
C THR A 63 -1.31 12.12 -3.28
N VAL A 64 -1.10 11.49 -2.12
CA VAL A 64 -0.66 10.10 -2.02
C VAL A 64 -1.81 9.26 -1.52
N ASN A 65 -2.15 8.22 -2.27
CA ASN A 65 -3.19 7.25 -1.92
C ASN A 65 -2.53 5.92 -1.58
N PHE A 66 -2.93 5.32 -0.47
CA PHE A 66 -2.39 4.05 -0.01
C PHE A 66 -3.48 3.27 0.75
N LYS A 67 -3.14 2.08 1.22
CA LYS A 67 -4.03 1.26 2.05
C LYS A 67 -3.47 1.09 3.45
N ALA A 68 -4.36 0.98 4.42
CA ALA A 68 -3.99 0.67 5.80
C ALA A 68 -4.91 -0.39 6.37
N ILE A 69 -4.35 -1.28 7.20
CA ILE A 69 -5.10 -2.28 7.96
C ILE A 69 -4.66 -2.22 9.42
N THR A 70 -5.61 -2.08 10.33
CA THR A 70 -5.37 -2.26 11.77
C THR A 70 -5.18 -3.74 12.06
N ASP A 71 -4.24 -4.06 12.94
CA ASP A 71 -3.99 -5.43 13.36
C ASP A 71 -5.27 -6.08 13.92
N ASN A 72 -5.43 -7.37 13.63
CA ASN A 72 -6.47 -8.22 14.20
C ASN A 72 -6.10 -8.73 15.61
N ASP A 73 -4.95 -8.34 16.15
CA ASP A 73 -4.60 -8.54 17.55
C ASP A 73 -5.75 -8.06 18.48
N PRO A 74 -6.16 -8.88 19.47
CA PRO A 74 -7.24 -8.54 20.40
C PRO A 74 -6.95 -7.33 21.29
N THR A 75 -5.70 -6.87 21.37
CA THR A 75 -5.25 -5.67 22.08
C THR A 75 -5.23 -4.41 21.20
N ALA A 76 -5.51 -4.54 19.90
CA ALA A 76 -5.70 -3.40 18.99
C ALA A 76 -7.16 -2.92 19.04
N THR A 77 -7.57 -2.34 20.17
CA THR A 77 -8.96 -1.94 20.44
C THR A 77 -9.22 -0.45 20.32
N GLY A 78 -8.16 0.37 20.20
CA GLY A 78 -8.29 1.82 20.10
C GLY A 78 -8.42 2.29 18.66
N ASN A 79 -9.17 3.37 18.42
CA ASN A 79 -9.23 4.04 17.11
C ASN A 79 -7.85 4.55 16.67
N TYR A 80 -6.99 4.87 17.64
CA TYR A 80 -5.60 5.26 17.44
C TYR A 80 -4.70 4.12 16.96
N ASN A 81 -5.17 2.86 16.90
CA ASN A 81 -4.42 1.74 16.30
C ASN A 81 -4.49 1.77 14.76
N THR A 82 -4.09 2.90 14.19
CA THR A 82 -4.20 3.27 12.78
C THR A 82 -2.99 4.15 12.39
N PRO A 83 -2.85 4.55 11.10
CA PRO A 83 -1.74 5.40 10.70
C PRO A 83 -1.66 6.74 11.43
N VAL A 84 -0.44 7.22 11.57
CA VAL A 84 -0.06 8.53 12.14
C VAL A 84 0.79 9.27 11.12
N PHE A 85 0.68 10.60 11.08
CA PHE A 85 1.38 11.47 10.13
C PHE A 85 2.18 12.50 10.91
N VAL A 86 3.50 12.50 10.73
CA VAL A 86 4.43 13.38 11.43
C VAL A 86 4.88 14.46 10.46
N ILE A 87 4.57 15.71 10.78
CA ILE A 87 4.96 16.88 10.00
C ILE A 87 6.15 17.53 10.71
N TYR A 88 7.24 17.76 9.99
CA TYR A 88 8.46 18.30 10.58
C TYR A 88 9.32 19.03 9.55
N TYR A 89 10.05 20.03 10.02
CA TYR A 89 11.21 20.54 9.29
C TYR A 89 12.41 19.64 9.56
N GLY A 90 13.31 19.49 8.58
CA GLY A 90 14.50 18.68 8.73
C GLY A 90 15.59 19.00 7.71
N ASP A 91 16.83 18.65 8.04
CA ASP A 91 17.95 18.69 7.10
C ASP A 91 17.97 17.40 6.24
N GLU A 92 17.40 16.32 6.78
CA GLU A 92 17.12 15.08 6.08
C GLU A 92 15.64 14.66 6.24
N ASN A 93 15.18 13.77 5.35
CA ASN A 93 13.81 13.27 5.34
C ASN A 93 13.60 12.12 6.34
N LYS A 94 14.03 12.30 7.59
CA LYS A 94 13.97 11.29 8.64
C LYS A 94 13.45 11.87 9.95
N VAL A 95 12.40 11.25 10.51
CA VAL A 95 11.91 11.58 11.84
C VAL A 95 13.00 11.28 12.88
N ASN A 96 13.21 12.21 13.82
CA ASN A 96 14.33 12.20 14.78
C ASN A 96 15.73 12.15 14.12
N GLY A 97 15.83 12.55 12.85
CA GLY A 97 17.08 12.70 12.12
C GLY A 97 17.78 14.04 12.38
N GLU A 98 18.79 14.33 11.59
CA GLU A 98 19.50 15.61 11.64
C GLU A 98 18.57 16.79 11.34
N GLY A 99 18.61 17.79 12.21
CA GLY A 99 17.80 19.00 12.07
C GLY A 99 16.30 18.81 12.30
N TYR A 100 15.85 17.63 12.77
CA TYR A 100 14.44 17.36 13.04
C TYR A 100 13.81 18.40 13.98
N ASP A 101 12.71 18.97 13.53
CA ASP A 101 11.95 20.00 14.21
C ASP A 101 10.45 19.76 13.96
N GLU A 102 9.80 19.10 14.92
CA GLU A 102 8.41 18.66 14.83
C GLU A 102 7.45 19.86 14.76
N VAL A 103 6.57 19.85 13.77
CA VAL A 103 5.50 20.84 13.63
C VAL A 103 4.22 20.32 14.24
N ALA A 104 3.79 19.12 13.85
CA ALA A 104 2.58 18.49 14.36
C ALA A 104 2.57 16.99 14.09
N VAL A 105 1.77 16.27 14.88
CA VAL A 105 1.51 14.85 14.70
C VAL A 105 0.02 14.63 14.60
N ILE A 106 -0.42 14.12 13.45
CA ILE A 106 -1.82 13.87 13.15
C ILE A 106 -2.06 12.36 13.22
N ARG A 107 -2.97 11.92 14.06
CA ARG A 107 -3.50 10.56 14.04
C ARG A 107 -4.70 10.48 13.11
N SER A 108 -4.83 9.36 12.42
CA SER A 108 -5.92 9.18 11.45
C SER A 108 -7.32 9.04 12.07
N ASP A 109 -7.43 8.97 13.40
CA ASP A 109 -8.68 8.99 14.17
C ASP A 109 -9.11 10.41 14.60
N LEU A 110 -8.70 11.44 13.84
CA LEU A 110 -9.03 12.86 14.06
C LEU A 110 -8.48 13.47 15.34
N TRP A 111 -7.38 12.93 15.87
CA TRP A 111 -6.62 13.56 16.94
C TRP A 111 -5.28 14.07 16.42
N SER A 112 -4.89 15.29 16.79
CA SER A 112 -3.56 15.83 16.51
C SER A 112 -2.99 16.62 17.70
N TRP A 113 -1.66 16.72 17.78
CA TRP A 113 -0.97 17.60 18.73
C TRP A 113 0.26 18.26 18.07
N SER A 114 0.82 19.24 18.78
CA SER A 114 2.12 19.82 18.47
C SER A 114 2.87 20.16 19.77
N ALA A 115 4.04 20.81 19.66
CA ALA A 115 4.81 21.29 20.81
C ALA A 115 3.99 22.21 21.77
N GLY A 116 2.95 22.89 21.27
CA GLY A 116 2.08 23.75 22.08
C GLY A 116 0.91 23.02 22.76
N GLY A 117 0.83 21.70 22.64
CA GLY A 117 -0.20 20.86 23.25
C GLY A 117 -1.16 20.23 22.24
N ASP A 118 -2.34 19.83 22.74
CA ASP A 118 -3.40 19.23 21.93
C ASP A 118 -4.04 20.28 21.01
N ILE A 119 -3.92 20.10 19.70
CA ILE A 119 -4.44 21.06 18.72
C ILE A 119 -5.88 20.74 18.32
N THR A 120 -6.44 19.60 18.74
CA THR A 120 -7.86 19.28 18.55
C THR A 120 -8.75 20.14 19.44
N ASN A 121 -8.19 20.66 20.53
CA ASN A 121 -8.83 21.60 21.43
C ASN A 121 -8.19 22.99 21.26
N PRO A 122 -8.66 23.80 20.29
CA PRO A 122 -8.02 25.08 19.97
C PRO A 122 -8.06 26.08 21.14
N GLU A 123 -9.00 25.96 22.08
CA GLU A 123 -9.09 26.83 23.26
C GLU A 123 -7.96 26.57 24.27
N GLY A 124 -7.43 25.34 24.30
CA GLY A 124 -6.32 24.93 25.18
C GLY A 124 -4.95 24.98 24.51
N TYR A 125 -4.88 25.28 23.22
CA TYR A 125 -3.64 25.25 22.45
C TYR A 125 -2.88 26.58 22.58
N ALA A 126 -1.61 26.52 22.97
CA ALA A 126 -0.78 27.71 23.19
C ALA A 126 -0.41 28.47 21.90
N GLY A 127 -0.77 27.94 20.72
CA GLY A 127 -0.64 28.61 19.43
C GLY A 127 0.81 28.75 18.95
N THR A 128 1.21 27.91 18.00
CA THR A 128 2.44 28.13 17.21
C THR A 128 2.06 28.29 15.74
N ASN A 129 2.71 29.22 15.02
CA ASN A 129 2.64 29.38 13.56
C ASN A 129 1.25 29.43 12.92
N GLU A 130 0.25 29.98 13.63
CA GLU A 130 -1.15 30.03 13.18
C GLU A 130 -1.69 28.64 12.80
N LEU A 131 -1.22 27.62 13.51
CA LEU A 131 -1.57 26.24 13.24
C LEU A 131 -3.03 25.98 13.60
N THR A 132 -3.78 25.43 12.64
CA THR A 132 -5.18 25.05 12.80
C THR A 132 -5.40 23.58 12.48
N PHE A 133 -6.45 23.01 13.08
CA PHE A 133 -6.89 21.64 12.84
C PHE A 133 -8.40 21.61 12.69
N ALA A 134 -8.89 21.20 11.53
CA ALA A 134 -10.31 21.07 11.24
C ALA A 134 -10.64 19.63 10.85
N THR A 135 -11.83 19.16 11.22
CA THR A 135 -12.27 17.78 10.96
C THR A 135 -13.56 17.77 10.17
N GLU A 136 -13.70 16.81 9.26
CA GLU A 136 -14.91 16.56 8.48
C GLU A 136 -15.33 15.10 8.65
N ASN A 137 -16.65 14.87 8.66
CA ASN A 137 -17.27 13.55 8.76
C ASN A 137 -16.86 12.74 10.00
N ALA A 138 -16.56 13.41 11.12
CA ALA A 138 -16.30 12.73 12.38
C ALA A 138 -17.47 11.78 12.74
N PRO A 139 -17.20 10.51 13.09
CA PRO A 139 -18.22 9.60 13.59
C PRO A 139 -18.96 10.21 14.78
N ALA A 140 -20.30 10.17 14.72
CA ALA A 140 -21.15 10.93 15.64
C ALA A 140 -21.21 10.35 17.07
N ASP A 141 -20.90 9.06 17.24
CA ASP A 141 -21.00 8.34 18.50
C ASP A 141 -20.05 7.13 18.56
N ASP A 142 -19.97 6.49 19.72
CA ASP A 142 -19.10 5.34 19.98
C ASP A 142 -19.39 4.13 19.06
N ASN A 143 -20.64 3.92 18.66
CA ASN A 143 -21.00 2.83 17.75
C ASN A 143 -20.49 3.11 16.34
N ALA A 144 -20.59 4.36 15.88
CA ALA A 144 -20.05 4.79 14.60
C ALA A 144 -18.51 4.71 14.60
N TRP A 145 -17.86 5.07 15.71
CA TRP A 145 -16.43 4.87 15.90
C TRP A 145 -16.03 3.40 15.89
N ALA A 146 -16.77 2.54 16.58
CA ALA A 146 -16.54 1.09 16.56
C ALA A 146 -16.71 0.50 15.15
N ALA A 147 -17.70 0.98 14.39
CA ALA A 147 -17.89 0.58 12.99
C ALA A 147 -16.73 1.04 12.09
N TRP A 148 -16.22 2.26 12.32
CA TRP A 148 -15.06 2.79 11.60
C TRP A 148 -13.79 1.98 11.89
N LEU A 149 -13.53 1.62 13.16
CA LEU A 149 -12.41 0.75 13.52
C LEU A 149 -12.56 -0.66 12.94
N ALA A 150 -13.78 -1.21 12.96
CA ALA A 150 -14.07 -2.51 12.36
C ALA A 150 -13.84 -2.52 10.84
N ALA A 151 -14.03 -1.39 10.15
CA ALA A 151 -13.65 -1.24 8.76
C ALA A 151 -12.12 -1.20 8.61
N ASN A 152 -11.41 -0.42 9.44
CA ASN A 152 -9.95 -0.37 9.44
C ASN A 152 -9.29 -1.75 9.66
N LYS A 153 -9.86 -2.61 10.52
CA LYS A 153 -9.41 -4.01 10.71
C LYS A 153 -9.61 -4.92 9.48
N LYS A 154 -10.49 -4.54 8.56
CA LYS A 154 -10.67 -5.23 7.26
C LYS A 154 -9.79 -4.63 6.16
N GLY A 155 -9.14 -3.52 6.48
CA GLY A 155 -8.31 -2.75 5.58
C GLY A 155 -9.12 -1.75 4.75
N VAL A 156 -8.59 -0.53 4.64
CA VAL A 156 -9.27 0.65 4.09
C VAL A 156 -8.33 1.46 3.21
N ASP A 157 -8.90 2.37 2.43
CA ASP A 157 -8.16 3.38 1.69
C ASP A 157 -7.85 4.58 2.59
N VAL A 158 -6.60 5.05 2.50
CA VAL A 158 -6.07 6.20 3.24
C VAL A 158 -5.37 7.10 2.24
N SER A 159 -5.46 8.41 2.45
CA SER A 159 -4.71 9.36 1.64
C SER A 159 -4.21 10.53 2.47
N TYR A 160 -3.17 11.17 1.97
CA TYR A 160 -2.86 12.54 2.35
C TYR A 160 -2.67 13.41 1.11
N THR A 161 -3.02 14.69 1.25
CA THR A 161 -2.77 15.73 0.26
C THR A 161 -1.97 16.85 0.93
N THR A 162 -0.89 17.30 0.31
CA THR A 162 -0.02 18.35 0.82
C THR A 162 0.18 19.45 -0.21
N SER A 163 0.24 20.70 0.22
CA SER A 163 0.67 21.82 -0.62
C SER A 163 1.15 23.00 0.23
N VAL A 164 2.04 23.82 -0.32
CA VAL A 164 2.33 25.17 0.16
C VAL A 164 1.78 26.17 -0.85
N LYS A 165 0.78 26.97 -0.49
CA LYS A 165 0.22 28.00 -1.39
C LYS A 165 0.18 29.31 -0.63
N ASP A 166 0.73 30.36 -1.23
CA ASP A 166 0.78 31.71 -0.65
C ASP A 166 1.35 31.73 0.78
N GLY A 167 2.40 30.94 1.04
CA GLY A 167 3.04 30.82 2.34
C GLY A 167 2.23 30.02 3.39
N VAL A 168 1.12 29.41 3.00
CA VAL A 168 0.30 28.56 3.88
C VAL A 168 0.49 27.09 3.49
N VAL A 169 0.92 26.30 4.46
CA VAL A 169 0.96 24.84 4.33
C VAL A 169 -0.44 24.29 4.58
N THR A 170 -0.90 23.40 3.72
CA THR A 170 -2.14 22.64 3.91
C THR A 170 -1.84 21.15 3.81
N ILE A 171 -2.24 20.40 4.84
CA ILE A 171 -2.20 18.95 4.88
C ILE A 171 -3.61 18.43 5.13
N LYS A 172 -4.13 17.64 4.20
CA LYS A 172 -5.39 16.93 4.34
C LYS A 172 -5.09 15.45 4.50
N VAL A 173 -5.58 14.81 5.56
CA VAL A 173 -5.48 13.36 5.79
C VAL A 173 -6.89 12.78 5.74
N THR A 174 -7.08 11.70 5.00
CA THR A 174 -8.36 10.97 4.94
C THR A 174 -8.12 9.51 5.27
N ASN A 175 -8.90 8.95 6.20
CA ASN A 175 -8.91 7.51 6.47
C ASN A 175 -10.37 7.01 6.44
N ASN A 176 -10.72 6.21 5.44
CA ASN A 176 -12.05 5.60 5.34
C ASN A 176 -13.21 6.62 5.47
N GLY A 177 -13.08 7.77 4.80
CA GLY A 177 -14.11 8.81 4.70
C GLY A 177 -14.09 9.90 5.78
N ILE A 178 -13.41 9.66 6.92
CA ILE A 178 -13.16 10.73 7.90
C ILE A 178 -11.93 11.53 7.47
N THR A 179 -11.94 12.83 7.71
CA THR A 179 -10.91 13.73 7.20
C THR A 179 -10.47 14.72 8.26
N SER A 180 -9.17 14.97 8.34
CA SER A 180 -8.61 16.12 9.04
C SER A 180 -7.83 17.02 8.09
N THR A 181 -7.99 18.33 8.23
CA THR A 181 -7.23 19.35 7.51
C THR A 181 -6.43 20.16 8.53
N THR A 182 -5.11 20.12 8.40
CA THR A 182 -4.17 20.93 9.19
C THR A 182 -3.61 22.03 8.30
N THR A 183 -3.62 23.26 8.78
CA THR A 183 -2.94 24.38 8.11
C THR A 183 -2.04 25.13 9.07
N PHE A 184 -0.97 25.74 8.55
CA PHE A 184 -0.09 26.62 9.31
C PHE A 184 0.73 27.48 8.35
N LYS A 185 1.35 28.55 8.85
CA LYS A 185 2.27 29.37 8.06
C LYS A 185 3.60 28.66 7.87
N PHE A 186 4.05 28.59 6.61
CA PHE A 186 5.37 28.08 6.28
C PHE A 186 6.44 29.03 6.87
N ASP A 187 7.33 28.47 7.68
CA ASP A 187 8.42 29.22 8.33
C ASP A 187 9.68 29.16 7.48
N GLU A 188 9.83 30.12 6.56
CA GLU A 188 11.03 30.27 5.71
C GLU A 188 12.30 30.52 6.54
N THR A 189 12.17 31.06 7.76
CA THR A 189 13.32 31.43 8.60
C THR A 189 14.10 30.22 9.09
N LYS A 190 13.47 29.03 9.10
CA LYS A 190 14.14 27.76 9.43
C LYS A 190 15.18 27.37 8.41
N GLY A 191 15.05 27.81 7.15
CA GLY A 191 15.97 27.43 6.06
C GLY A 191 16.04 25.93 5.78
N LYS A 192 15.03 25.17 6.23
CA LYS A 192 14.93 23.71 6.17
C LYS A 192 13.81 23.26 5.26
N LYS A 193 13.92 22.03 4.78
CA LYS A 193 12.82 21.38 4.05
C LYS A 193 11.74 20.92 5.02
N LEU A 194 10.51 20.91 4.54
CA LEU A 194 9.34 20.44 5.28
C LEU A 194 8.90 19.08 4.74
N TYR A 195 8.63 18.15 5.65
CA TYR A 195 8.31 16.77 5.33
C TYR A 195 7.05 16.30 6.04
N LEU A 196 6.39 15.30 5.44
CA LEU A 196 5.39 14.46 6.07
C LEU A 196 5.86 13.01 6.06
N SER A 197 6.03 12.41 7.23
CA SER A 197 6.33 10.98 7.38
C SER A 197 5.10 10.22 7.88
N VAL A 198 4.89 9.01 7.35
CA VAL A 198 3.86 8.09 7.86
C VAL A 198 4.45 7.17 8.92
N SER A 199 3.72 7.00 10.02
CA SER A 199 3.96 6.11 11.15
C SER A 199 2.65 5.42 11.53
N GLY A 200 2.57 4.81 12.71
CA GLY A 200 1.33 4.21 13.21
C GLY A 200 1.53 3.46 14.52
N GLU A 201 0.46 2.80 14.95
CA GLU A 201 0.47 1.86 16.07
C GLU A 201 -0.45 0.68 15.74
N LYS A 202 0.03 -0.55 15.90
CA LYS A 202 -0.68 -1.80 15.60
C LYS A 202 -1.40 -1.75 14.25
N CYS A 203 -0.71 -1.30 13.21
CA CYS A 203 -1.25 -1.23 11.87
C CYS A 203 -0.18 -1.47 10.81
N THR A 204 -0.62 -1.86 9.62
CA THR A 204 0.22 -2.03 8.43
C THR A 204 -0.27 -1.12 7.34
N ILE A 205 0.63 -0.33 6.75
CA ILE A 205 0.36 0.39 5.50
C ILE A 205 0.86 -0.43 4.31
N ALA A 206 0.22 -0.23 3.16
CA ALA A 206 0.55 -0.91 1.92
C ALA A 206 0.19 -0.07 0.72
N LYS A 207 0.65 -0.47 -0.46
CA LYS A 207 0.51 0.34 -1.69
C LYS A 207 1.06 1.76 -1.52
N TYR A 208 1.99 1.93 -0.60
CA TYR A 208 2.62 3.22 -0.30
C TYR A 208 3.85 3.39 -1.20
N PRO A 209 4.28 4.62 -1.54
CA PRO A 209 5.46 4.82 -2.38
C PRO A 209 6.67 4.09 -1.80
N LYS A 210 7.22 3.11 -2.54
CA LYS A 210 8.27 2.22 -2.04
C LYS A 210 9.54 2.97 -1.64
N ALA A 211 9.82 4.08 -2.31
CA ALA A 211 10.97 4.94 -2.00
C ALA A 211 10.92 5.53 -0.57
N LEU A 212 9.74 5.58 0.05
CA LEU A 212 9.55 6.10 1.40
C LEU A 212 9.51 5.00 2.48
N ILE A 213 9.49 3.73 2.09
CA ILE A 213 9.49 2.60 3.02
C ILE A 213 10.88 2.42 3.62
N THR A 214 10.96 2.40 4.95
CA THR A 214 12.23 2.19 5.68
C THR A 214 12.40 0.74 6.11
N THR A 215 11.30 0.08 6.45
CA THR A 215 11.27 -1.31 6.90
C THR A 215 10.20 -2.09 6.13
N PRO A 216 10.55 -2.70 4.99
CA PRO A 216 9.57 -3.36 4.14
C PRO A 216 9.00 -4.63 4.80
N CYS A 217 7.71 -4.86 4.61
CA CYS A 217 7.02 -6.11 4.93
C CYS A 217 6.22 -6.64 3.72
N ASP A 218 5.62 -7.82 3.87
CA ASP A 218 4.68 -8.35 2.88
C ASP A 218 3.42 -7.47 2.82
N ASP A 219 2.88 -7.23 1.62
CA ASP A 219 1.64 -6.45 1.43
C ASP A 219 0.41 -7.30 1.84
N PRO A 220 -0.35 -6.92 2.88
CA PRO A 220 -1.52 -7.68 3.33
C PRO A 220 -2.74 -7.57 2.38
N PHE A 221 -2.70 -6.64 1.41
CA PHE A 221 -3.74 -6.41 0.41
C PHE A 221 -3.40 -6.98 -0.96
N GLU A 222 -2.16 -7.45 -1.16
CA GLU A 222 -1.88 -8.28 -2.31
C GLU A 222 -2.82 -9.48 -2.22
N LYS A 223 -3.71 -9.59 -3.22
CA LYS A 223 -4.46 -10.82 -3.40
C LYS A 223 -3.41 -11.93 -3.45
N SER A 224 -3.63 -13.00 -2.70
CA SER A 224 -3.00 -14.30 -2.95
C SER A 224 -3.35 -14.74 -4.39
N ASN A 225 -2.72 -14.13 -5.38
CA ASN A 225 -2.12 -14.90 -6.43
C ASN A 225 -1.04 -15.67 -5.71
N ASP A 226 -1.30 -16.96 -5.51
CA ASP A 226 -0.32 -17.96 -5.12
C ASP A 226 0.72 -18.04 -6.25
N ASN A 227 1.50 -16.97 -6.37
CA ASN A 227 2.57 -16.68 -7.28
C ASN A 227 3.53 -15.72 -6.56
N THR A 228 3.83 -16.03 -5.30
CA THR A 228 5.09 -15.65 -4.68
C THR A 228 6.20 -16.05 -5.65
N ASN A 229 6.73 -15.08 -6.37
CA ASN A 229 7.96 -15.24 -7.11
C ASN A 229 9.16 -15.07 -6.15
N THR A 230 9.04 -15.54 -4.91
CA THR A 230 10.19 -16.16 -4.25
C THR A 230 10.51 -17.40 -5.09
N THR A 231 11.54 -17.33 -5.91
CA THR A 231 12.07 -18.48 -6.64
C THR A 231 12.77 -19.44 -5.66
N THR A 232 12.06 -19.97 -4.67
CA THR A 232 12.41 -21.27 -4.12
C THR A 232 12.18 -22.29 -5.23
N LYS A 233 13.27 -22.62 -5.95
CA LYS A 233 13.27 -23.61 -7.04
C LYS A 233 12.47 -24.85 -6.60
N LYS A 234 11.27 -25.03 -7.14
CA LYS A 234 10.42 -26.21 -6.87
C LYS A 234 11.24 -27.47 -7.14
N LYS A 235 11.28 -28.38 -6.16
CA LYS A 235 12.02 -29.63 -6.28
C LYS A 235 11.42 -30.48 -7.42
N SER A 236 12.27 -31.18 -8.15
CA SER A 236 11.81 -32.09 -9.21
C SER A 236 11.14 -33.32 -8.61
N MET A 237 10.07 -33.80 -9.24
CA MET A 237 9.46 -35.10 -8.96
C MET A 237 9.16 -35.81 -10.27
N SER A 238 8.79 -37.11 -10.24
CA SER A 238 8.51 -37.89 -11.45
C SER A 238 7.52 -39.03 -11.19
N VAL A 239 6.85 -39.47 -12.26
CA VAL A 239 6.08 -40.72 -12.30
C VAL A 239 7.00 -41.82 -12.82
N LYS A 240 7.49 -42.68 -11.92
CA LYS A 240 8.46 -43.73 -12.24
C LYS A 240 7.81 -44.81 -13.11
N LYS A 241 6.67 -45.34 -12.67
CA LYS A 241 5.97 -46.44 -13.34
C LYS A 241 4.47 -46.21 -13.37
N VAL A 242 3.84 -46.60 -14.48
CA VAL A 242 2.38 -46.72 -14.62
C VAL A 242 2.10 -48.07 -15.25
N THR A 243 1.18 -48.82 -14.66
CA THR A 243 0.77 -50.15 -15.11
C THR A 243 -0.74 -50.18 -15.24
N ALA A 244 -1.20 -50.48 -16.45
CA ALA A 244 -2.59 -50.57 -16.82
C ALA A 244 -2.69 -51.66 -17.90
N LYS A 245 -3.36 -52.77 -17.57
CA LYS A 245 -3.49 -53.94 -18.45
C LYS A 245 -4.92 -54.05 -18.95
N ALA A 246 -5.09 -54.36 -20.23
CA ALA A 246 -6.40 -54.58 -20.83
C ALA A 246 -7.17 -55.67 -20.06
N GLY A 247 -8.48 -55.51 -19.94
CA GLY A 247 -9.36 -56.43 -19.20
C GLY A 247 -9.35 -56.25 -17.68
N THR A 248 -8.40 -55.49 -17.11
CA THR A 248 -8.35 -55.23 -15.66
C THR A 248 -9.13 -53.96 -15.29
N LYS A 249 -9.54 -53.84 -14.02
CA LYS A 249 -10.23 -52.65 -13.48
C LYS A 249 -9.32 -51.76 -12.63
N VAL A 250 -7.99 -51.87 -12.78
CA VAL A 250 -7.04 -51.23 -11.88
C VAL A 250 -5.91 -50.56 -12.66
N VAL A 251 -5.63 -49.31 -12.33
CA VAL A 251 -4.41 -48.61 -12.71
C VAL A 251 -3.51 -48.50 -11.48
N LYS A 252 -2.28 -49.01 -11.58
CA LYS A 252 -1.26 -48.90 -10.51
C LYS A 252 -0.08 -48.09 -10.99
N GLY A 253 0.66 -47.51 -10.06
CA GLY A 253 1.95 -46.91 -10.39
C GLY A 253 2.72 -46.41 -9.18
N THR A 254 3.89 -45.84 -9.46
CA THR A 254 4.84 -45.40 -8.44
C THR A 254 5.38 -44.01 -8.81
N VAL A 255 5.50 -43.15 -7.81
CA VAL A 255 6.04 -41.79 -7.91
C VAL A 255 7.36 -41.68 -7.16
N SER A 256 8.20 -40.70 -7.51
CA SER A 256 9.49 -40.52 -6.83
C SER A 256 9.37 -39.98 -5.40
N VAL A 257 8.25 -39.33 -5.05
CA VAL A 257 8.04 -38.65 -3.77
C VAL A 257 6.80 -39.20 -3.08
N ALA A 258 6.91 -39.51 -1.78
CA ALA A 258 5.81 -40.07 -1.01
C ALA A 258 4.71 -39.04 -0.71
N LYS A 259 3.48 -39.53 -0.45
CA LYS A 259 2.32 -38.70 -0.06
C LYS A 259 2.02 -37.58 -1.08
N ALA A 260 2.21 -37.85 -2.37
CA ALA A 260 1.83 -36.92 -3.44
C ALA A 260 0.35 -37.14 -3.81
N LYS A 261 -0.35 -36.09 -4.26
CA LYS A 261 -1.72 -36.21 -4.78
C LYS A 261 -1.66 -36.69 -6.22
N VAL A 262 -2.33 -37.81 -6.52
CA VAL A 262 -2.34 -38.43 -7.85
C VAL A 262 -3.75 -38.39 -8.42
N LYS A 263 -3.92 -37.76 -9.59
CA LYS A 263 -5.14 -37.81 -10.40
C LYS A 263 -4.88 -38.63 -11.66
N VAL A 264 -5.79 -39.54 -11.98
CA VAL A 264 -5.70 -40.42 -13.15
C VAL A 264 -6.92 -40.20 -14.03
N THR A 265 -6.67 -39.96 -15.31
CA THR A 265 -7.67 -39.86 -16.37
C THR A 265 -7.58 -41.10 -17.25
N VAL A 266 -8.71 -41.74 -17.51
CA VAL A 266 -8.83 -42.92 -18.38
C VAL A 266 -9.60 -42.52 -19.64
N GLY A 267 -8.91 -42.45 -20.78
CA GLY A 267 -9.49 -41.98 -22.04
C GLY A 267 -10.00 -40.54 -21.93
N LYS A 268 -11.26 -40.33 -22.32
CA LYS A 268 -11.95 -39.02 -22.23
C LYS A 268 -12.73 -38.84 -20.92
N ALA A 269 -12.65 -39.79 -19.99
CA ALA A 269 -13.40 -39.70 -18.73
C ALA A 269 -12.88 -38.57 -17.83
N LYS A 270 -13.71 -38.13 -16.87
CA LYS A 270 -13.29 -37.19 -15.83
C LYS A 270 -12.15 -37.79 -14.99
N ALA A 271 -11.17 -36.95 -14.64
CA ALA A 271 -10.04 -37.36 -13.81
C ALA A 271 -10.51 -37.79 -12.41
N LYS A 272 -10.01 -38.92 -11.92
CA LYS A 272 -10.30 -39.44 -10.58
C LYS A 272 -9.06 -39.43 -9.71
N THR A 273 -9.23 -39.14 -8.42
CA THR A 273 -8.15 -39.21 -7.44
C THR A 273 -7.83 -40.67 -7.13
N ALA A 274 -6.55 -41.06 -7.23
CA ALA A 274 -6.09 -42.40 -6.89
C ALA A 274 -5.80 -42.49 -5.37
N LYS A 275 -5.95 -43.70 -4.81
CA LYS A 275 -5.48 -44.00 -3.45
C LYS A 275 -3.95 -44.03 -3.47
N VAL A 276 -3.31 -43.30 -2.56
CA VAL A 276 -1.85 -43.22 -2.44
C VAL A 276 -1.42 -43.80 -1.09
N SER A 277 -0.47 -44.74 -1.12
CA SER A 277 0.19 -45.28 0.08
C SER A 277 1.70 -45.23 -0.14
N GLY A 278 2.39 -44.41 0.66
CA GLY A 278 3.80 -44.10 0.46
C GLY A 278 4.06 -43.49 -0.93
N LYS A 279 4.90 -44.17 -1.72
CA LYS A 279 5.25 -43.80 -3.11
C LYS A 279 4.36 -44.49 -4.16
N ASN A 280 3.46 -45.37 -3.75
CA ASN A 280 2.61 -46.14 -4.66
C ASN A 280 1.22 -45.54 -4.75
N PHE A 281 0.61 -45.60 -5.93
CA PHE A 281 -0.77 -45.22 -6.14
C PHE A 281 -1.57 -46.33 -6.83
N THR A 282 -2.87 -46.36 -6.56
CA THR A 282 -3.82 -47.29 -7.16
C THR A 282 -5.16 -46.58 -7.40
N LEU A 283 -5.67 -46.67 -8.63
CA LEU A 283 -7.03 -46.29 -8.97
C LEU A 283 -7.82 -47.53 -9.39
N LYS A 284 -8.94 -47.78 -8.73
CA LYS A 284 -9.96 -48.75 -9.20
C LYS A 284 -10.95 -48.00 -10.10
N VAL A 285 -11.27 -48.59 -11.25
CA VAL A 285 -12.25 -48.05 -12.20
C VAL A 285 -13.47 -48.96 -12.28
N SER A 286 -14.62 -48.41 -12.66
CA SER A 286 -15.89 -49.15 -12.72
C SER A 286 -15.91 -50.21 -13.82
N SER A 287 -15.28 -49.92 -14.96
CA SER A 287 -15.27 -50.75 -16.16
C SER A 287 -13.86 -51.26 -16.47
N ALA A 288 -13.78 -52.42 -17.13
CA ALA A 288 -12.50 -52.99 -17.57
C ALA A 288 -11.79 -52.04 -18.55
N LEU A 289 -10.47 -51.92 -18.41
CA LEU A 289 -9.63 -51.10 -19.25
C LEU A 289 -9.55 -51.70 -20.66
N LYS A 290 -9.83 -50.90 -21.68
CA LYS A 290 -9.72 -51.31 -23.10
C LYS A 290 -8.29 -51.10 -23.59
N LYS A 291 -7.78 -52.05 -24.39
CA LYS A 291 -6.45 -51.94 -25.05
C LYS A 291 -6.33 -50.61 -25.79
N ASN A 292 -5.12 -50.04 -25.83
CA ASN A 292 -4.82 -48.73 -26.46
C ASN A 292 -5.50 -47.51 -25.82
N THR A 293 -6.30 -47.67 -24.76
CA THR A 293 -6.85 -46.53 -24.01
C THR A 293 -5.71 -45.72 -23.41
N LYS A 294 -5.75 -44.39 -23.59
CA LYS A 294 -4.78 -43.47 -22.97
C LYS A 294 -5.07 -43.34 -21.48
N ILE A 295 -4.04 -43.47 -20.66
CA ILE A 295 -4.05 -43.23 -19.22
C ILE A 295 -3.15 -42.03 -18.95
N THR A 296 -3.72 -40.94 -18.44
CA THR A 296 -2.96 -39.74 -18.06
C THR A 296 -2.89 -39.65 -16.55
N VAL A 297 -1.69 -39.60 -16.00
CA VAL A 297 -1.42 -39.51 -14.56
C VAL A 297 -0.84 -38.14 -14.27
N LYS A 298 -1.58 -37.29 -13.55
CA LYS A 298 -1.13 -35.98 -13.06
C LYS A 298 -0.81 -36.09 -11.58
N VAL A 299 0.40 -35.68 -11.19
CA VAL A 299 0.87 -35.73 -9.81
C VAL A 299 1.25 -34.35 -9.33
N THR A 300 0.73 -33.98 -8.16
CA THR A 300 0.95 -32.68 -7.53
C THR A 300 1.34 -32.87 -6.06
N LYS A 301 2.30 -32.06 -5.58
CA LYS A 301 2.69 -32.00 -4.17
C LYS A 301 3.25 -30.60 -3.87
N SER A 302 2.91 -30.03 -2.71
CA SER A 302 3.46 -28.74 -2.29
C SER A 302 5.00 -28.79 -2.26
N GLY A 303 5.66 -27.73 -2.75
CA GLY A 303 7.12 -27.64 -2.87
C GLY A 303 7.75 -28.38 -4.07
N TYR A 304 6.95 -29.03 -4.94
CA TYR A 304 7.46 -29.77 -6.10
C TYR A 304 6.83 -29.32 -7.43
N LYS A 305 7.57 -29.54 -8.54
CA LYS A 305 7.04 -29.34 -9.89
C LYS A 305 5.93 -30.34 -10.20
N THR A 306 4.84 -29.88 -10.80
CA THR A 306 3.77 -30.79 -11.26
C THR A 306 4.29 -31.68 -12.39
N VAL A 307 3.96 -32.97 -12.35
CA VAL A 307 4.32 -33.91 -13.42
C VAL A 307 3.11 -34.61 -13.98
N THR A 308 3.09 -34.72 -15.30
CA THR A 308 2.11 -35.49 -16.05
C THR A 308 2.82 -36.59 -16.83
N LYS A 309 2.32 -37.83 -16.74
CA LYS A 309 2.79 -38.96 -17.55
C LYS A 309 1.61 -39.64 -18.23
N THR A 310 1.74 -39.89 -19.52
CA THR A 310 0.73 -40.58 -20.31
C THR A 310 1.25 -41.93 -20.75
N VAL A 311 0.45 -42.98 -20.58
CA VAL A 311 0.73 -44.33 -21.09
C VAL A 311 -0.49 -44.88 -21.82
N LYS A 312 -0.31 -45.87 -22.68
CA LYS A 312 -1.43 -46.64 -23.26
C LYS A 312 -1.62 -47.93 -22.46
N VAL A 313 -2.87 -48.34 -22.30
CA VAL A 313 -3.22 -49.67 -21.77
C VAL A 313 -2.62 -50.73 -22.70
N LYS A 314 -1.81 -51.61 -22.13
CA LYS A 314 -1.21 -52.76 -22.83
C LYS A 314 -2.13 -53.97 -22.81
#